data_AF-A0A9W7NJ25-F1
#
_entry.id   AF-A0A9W7NJ25-F1
#
_cell.length_a   1.000
_cell.length_b   1.000
_cell.length_c   1.000
_cell.angle_alpha   90.00
_cell.angle_beta   90.00
_cell.angle_gamma   90.00
#
_symmetry.space_group_name_H-M   'P 1'
#
loop_
_entity.id
_entity.type
_entity.pdbx_description
1 polymer ?
#
loop_
_entity_poly.entity_id
_entity_poly.type
_entity_poly.pdbx_seq_one_letter_code
_entity_poly.pdbx_strand_id
1 'polypeptide(L)'
;MDAMDTRNPCTKLCRYDAADRCLGCFRTRAEVKHWKRLPDETKAAINARIAARGGTVSKKDGKRAKKLDKKIRKLEAKLAALRARRSDLAGPVVKAAE
;
A
#
# COMPACT_ATOMS: atom_id res chain seq x y z
N MET A 1 -16.28 -22.71 -12.10
CA MET A 1 -17.23 -22.55 -10.97
C MET A 1 -16.80 -21.33 -10.18
N ASP A 2 -17.70 -20.37 -10.08
CA ASP A 2 -17.52 -18.97 -9.71
C ASP A 2 -16.73 -18.74 -8.43
N ALA A 3 -15.57 -18.11 -8.59
CA ALA A 3 -14.69 -17.70 -7.50
C ALA A 3 -15.30 -16.48 -6.79
N MET A 4 -16.33 -16.74 -6.00
CA MET A 4 -16.90 -15.78 -5.06
C MET A 4 -15.79 -15.33 -4.10
N ASP A 5 -15.35 -14.07 -4.17
CA ASP A 5 -14.23 -13.60 -3.36
C ASP A 5 -14.66 -13.45 -1.90
N THR A 6 -14.44 -14.49 -1.10
CA THR A 6 -14.74 -14.53 0.35
C THR A 6 -13.50 -14.30 1.22
N ARG A 7 -12.35 -13.97 0.59
CA ARG A 7 -11.08 -13.81 1.31
C ARG A 7 -11.16 -12.60 2.23
N ASN A 8 -10.47 -12.68 3.36
CA ASN A 8 -10.40 -11.56 4.29
C ASN A 8 -9.57 -10.41 3.66
N PRO A 9 -10.17 -9.23 3.40
CA PRO A 9 -9.48 -8.11 2.75
C PRO A 9 -8.58 -7.31 3.72
N CYS A 10 -8.28 -7.86 4.90
CA CYS A 10 -7.55 -7.16 5.96
C CYS A 10 -6.08 -6.90 5.59
N THR A 11 -5.67 -5.64 5.60
CA THR A 11 -4.28 -5.18 5.41
C THR A 11 -3.48 -5.07 6.72
N LYS A 12 -4.04 -5.54 7.84
CA LYS A 12 -3.51 -5.41 9.22
C LYS A 12 -3.29 -3.97 9.69
N LEU A 13 -3.82 -2.98 8.97
CA LEU A 13 -3.90 -1.59 9.40
C LEU A 13 -5.28 -1.33 9.99
N CYS A 14 -5.40 -1.28 11.32
CA CYS A 14 -6.68 -1.03 11.99
C CYS A 14 -6.80 0.44 12.41
N ARG A 15 -7.26 1.28 11.48
CA ARG A 15 -7.56 2.70 11.72
C ARG A 15 -8.91 3.01 11.10
N TYR A 16 -9.78 3.72 11.81
CA TYR A 16 -11.16 3.99 11.39
C TYR A 16 -11.36 5.47 11.01
N ASP A 17 -12.23 5.73 10.03
CA ASP A 17 -12.71 7.08 9.71
C ASP A 17 -13.87 7.50 10.66
N ALA A 18 -14.35 8.73 10.49
CA ALA A 18 -15.49 9.25 11.24
C ALA A 18 -16.83 8.53 10.95
N ALA A 19 -16.87 7.65 9.94
CA ALA A 19 -18.02 6.83 9.58
C ALA A 19 -17.81 5.34 9.96
N ASP A 20 -16.93 5.06 10.92
CA ASP A 20 -16.61 3.73 11.45
C ASP A 20 -16.07 2.71 10.42
N ARG A 21 -15.49 3.20 9.31
CA ARG A 21 -14.86 2.37 8.27
C ARG A 21 -13.35 2.32 8.42
N CYS A 22 -12.81 1.12 8.28
CA CYS A 22 -11.37 0.88 8.31
C CYS A 22 -10.69 1.55 7.11
N LEU A 23 -9.74 2.45 7.31
CA LEU A 23 -8.97 3.11 6.25
C LEU A 23 -8.10 2.13 5.45
N GLY A 24 -7.81 0.94 5.99
CA GLY A 24 -6.96 -0.07 5.35
C GLY A 24 -7.72 -1.08 4.50
N CYS A 25 -8.87 -1.57 4.96
CA CYS A 25 -9.68 -2.58 4.25
C CYS A 25 -11.09 -2.12 3.90
N PHE A 26 -11.44 -0.87 4.22
CA PHE A 26 -12.72 -0.21 3.93
C PHE A 26 -13.98 -0.90 4.47
N ARG A 27 -13.83 -1.90 5.34
CA ARG A 27 -14.93 -2.50 6.12
C ARG A 27 -15.30 -1.68 7.34
N THR A 28 -16.57 -1.71 7.71
CA THR A 28 -17.05 -1.16 8.98
C THR A 28 -16.62 -2.00 10.19
N ARG A 29 -16.62 -1.42 11.40
CA ARG A 29 -16.38 -2.16 12.65
C ARG A 29 -17.32 -3.35 12.83
N ALA A 30 -18.59 -3.18 12.48
CA ALA A 30 -19.60 -4.24 12.57
C ALA A 30 -19.25 -5.42 11.65
N GLU A 31 -18.86 -5.15 10.40
CA GLU A 31 -18.46 -6.18 9.43
C GLU A 31 -17.20 -6.93 9.88
N VAL A 32 -16.22 -6.22 10.46
CA VAL A 32 -14.99 -6.83 11.00
C VAL A 32 -15.29 -7.77 12.17
N LYS A 33 -16.16 -7.36 13.10
CA LYS A 33 -16.55 -8.16 14.28
C LYS A 33 -17.32 -9.43 13.89
N HIS A 34 -18.21 -9.33 12.91
CA HIS A 34 -19.07 -10.44 12.51
C HIS A 34 -18.50 -11.29 11.36
N TRP A 35 -17.36 -10.91 10.76
CA TRP A 35 -16.80 -11.55 9.55
C TRP A 35 -16.76 -13.09 9.59
N LYS A 36 -16.37 -13.67 10.72
CA LYS A 36 -16.31 -15.15 10.90
C LYS A 36 -17.68 -15.83 10.87
N ARG A 37 -18.74 -15.10 11.19
CA ARG A 37 -20.14 -15.58 11.27
C ARG A 37 -20.97 -15.23 10.04
N LEU A 38 -20.42 -14.44 9.10
CA LEU A 38 -21.11 -14.07 7.88
C LEU A 38 -21.13 -15.26 6.89
N PRO A 39 -22.23 -15.44 6.13
CA PRO A 39 -22.28 -16.39 5.04
C PRO A 39 -21.41 -15.89 3.88
N ASP A 40 -20.98 -16.82 3.04
CA ASP A 40 -20.03 -16.56 1.97
C ASP A 40 -20.57 -15.57 0.92
N GLU A 41 -21.87 -15.59 0.66
CA GLU A 41 -22.54 -14.60 -0.20
C GLU A 41 -22.41 -13.18 0.35
N THR A 42 -22.59 -13.00 1.66
CA THR A 42 -22.42 -11.69 2.29
C THR A 42 -20.96 -11.25 2.29
N LYS A 43 -20.01 -12.16 2.54
CA LYS A 43 -18.57 -11.83 2.45
C LYS A 43 -18.21 -11.35 1.05
N ALA A 44 -18.77 -11.99 0.02
CA ALA A 44 -18.55 -11.62 -1.36
C ALA A 44 -19.14 -10.26 -1.72
N ALA A 45 -20.37 -9.99 -1.29
CA ALA A 45 -21.01 -8.69 -1.48
C ALA A 45 -20.22 -7.57 -0.80
N ILE A 46 -19.69 -7.82 0.40
CA ILE A 46 -18.81 -6.89 1.13
C ILE A 46 -17.52 -6.66 0.34
N ASN A 47 -16.87 -7.72 -0.15
CA ASN A 47 -15.65 -7.60 -0.93
C ASN A 47 -15.87 -6.88 -2.27
N ALA A 48 -16.99 -7.12 -2.96
CA ALA A 48 -17.38 -6.40 -4.16
C ALA A 48 -17.60 -4.90 -3.89
N ARG A 49 -18.26 -4.58 -2.77
CA ARG A 49 -18.48 -3.19 -2.34
C ARG A 49 -17.17 -2.47 -2.00
N ILE A 50 -16.23 -3.17 -1.38
CA ILE A 50 -14.90 -2.66 -1.08
C ILE A 50 -14.12 -2.44 -2.39
N ALA A 51 -14.17 -3.39 -3.32
CA ALA A 51 -13.53 -3.30 -4.63
C ALA A 51 -14.02 -2.08 -5.43
N ALA A 52 -15.34 -1.87 -5.47
CA ALA A 52 -15.96 -0.73 -6.11
C ALA A 52 -15.53 0.64 -5.51
N ARG A 53 -15.03 0.64 -4.27
CA ARG A 53 -14.55 1.84 -3.56
C ARG A 53 -13.01 2.01 -3.64
N GLY A 54 -12.31 1.17 -4.41
CA GLY A 54 -10.85 1.21 -4.56
C GLY A 54 -10.09 0.37 -3.52
N GLY A 55 -10.79 -0.38 -2.67
CA GLY A 55 -10.23 -1.13 -1.55
C GLY A 55 -9.72 -2.53 -1.89
N THR A 56 -9.09 -2.76 -3.04
CA THR A 56 -8.55 -4.10 -3.35
C THR A 56 -7.09 -4.03 -3.72
N VAL A 57 -6.20 -4.06 -2.73
CA VAL A 57 -4.82 -4.47 -3.01
C VAL A 57 -4.83 -6.00 -2.99
N SER A 58 -4.98 -6.61 -4.16
CA SER A 58 -4.89 -8.06 -4.28
C SER A 58 -3.51 -8.53 -3.80
N LYS A 59 -3.39 -9.79 -3.39
CA LYS A 59 -2.08 -10.38 -2.99
C LYS A 59 -1.00 -10.20 -4.07
N LYS A 60 -1.41 -10.16 -5.35
CA LYS A 60 -0.57 -9.84 -6.51
C LYS A 60 -0.10 -8.38 -6.49
N ASP A 61 -1.00 -7.45 -6.19
CA ASP A 61 -0.71 -6.01 -6.11
C ASP A 61 0.21 -5.69 -4.93
N GLY A 62 0.02 -6.33 -3.78
CA GLY A 62 0.94 -6.22 -2.64
C GLY A 62 2.34 -6.75 -2.95
N LYS A 63 2.43 -7.83 -3.74
CA LYS A 63 3.73 -8.37 -4.23
C LYS A 63 4.39 -7.40 -5.23
N ARG A 64 3.60 -6.77 -6.10
CA ARG A 64 4.07 -5.77 -7.07
C ARG A 64 4.56 -4.51 -6.35
N ALA A 65 3.84 -4.02 -5.34
CA ALA A 65 4.24 -2.90 -4.49
C ALA A 65 5.60 -3.14 -3.84
N LYS A 66 5.78 -4.28 -3.15
CA LYS A 66 7.09 -4.65 -2.57
C LYS A 66 8.23 -4.67 -3.60
N LYS A 67 7.95 -5.08 -4.84
CA LYS A 67 8.94 -5.10 -5.92
C LYS A 67 9.30 -3.67 -6.35
N LEU A 68 8.33 -2.76 -6.39
CA LEU A 68 8.54 -1.35 -6.69
C LEU A 68 9.32 -0.66 -5.56
N ASP A 69 8.99 -0.90 -4.30
CA ASP A 69 9.73 -0.36 -3.14
C ASP A 69 11.22 -0.72 -3.20
N LYS A 70 11.52 -2.00 -3.49
CA LYS A 70 12.92 -2.46 -3.63
C LYS A 70 13.63 -1.75 -4.79
N LYS A 71 12.94 -1.47 -5.89
CA LYS A 71 13.50 -0.71 -7.02
C LYS A 71 13.74 0.74 -6.64
N ILE A 72 12.79 1.40 -6.00
CA ILE A 72 12.89 2.79 -5.54
C ILE A 72 14.12 2.94 -4.66
N ARG A 73 14.28 2.10 -3.63
CA ARG A 73 15.48 2.12 -2.75
C ARG A 73 16.79 1.97 -3.52
N LYS A 74 16.83 1.07 -4.50
CA LYS A 74 18.03 0.89 -5.34
C LYS A 74 18.32 2.14 -6.19
N LEU A 75 17.28 2.76 -6.75
CA LEU A 75 17.42 3.98 -7.55
C LEU A 75 17.83 5.17 -6.69
N GLU A 76 17.26 5.32 -5.50
CA GLU A 76 17.64 6.34 -4.52
C GLU A 76 19.12 6.21 -4.13
N ALA A 77 19.58 4.98 -3.82
CA ALA A 77 20.99 4.73 -3.53
C ALA A 77 21.90 5.08 -4.73
N LYS A 78 21.50 4.68 -5.95
CA LYS A 78 22.24 5.01 -7.17
C LYS A 78 22.30 6.52 -7.40
N LEU A 79 21.18 7.22 -7.20
CA LEU A 79 21.10 8.67 -7.33
C LEU A 79 21.97 9.37 -6.29
N ALA A 80 21.99 8.89 -5.05
CA ALA A 80 22.87 9.40 -4.00
C ALA A 80 24.34 9.24 -4.41
N ALA A 81 24.75 8.08 -4.92
CA ALA A 81 26.11 7.84 -5.40
C ALA A 81 26.50 8.76 -6.58
N LEU A 82 25.59 8.95 -7.54
CA LEU A 82 25.80 9.86 -8.66
C LEU A 82 25.91 11.32 -8.21
N ARG A 83 25.11 11.73 -7.22
CA ARG A 83 25.20 13.06 -6.62
C ARG A 83 26.52 13.27 -5.89
N ALA A 84 26.98 12.30 -5.10
CA ALA A 84 28.29 12.34 -4.46
C ALA A 84 29.41 12.51 -5.50
N ARG A 85 29.42 11.64 -6.52
CA ARG A 85 30.38 11.73 -7.62
C ARG A 85 30.32 13.07 -8.36
N ARG A 86 29.12 13.64 -8.55
CA ARG A 86 28.96 14.98 -9.15
C ARG A 86 29.56 16.05 -8.25
N SER A 87 29.36 15.98 -6.94
CA SER A 87 29.97 16.90 -5.98
C SER A 87 31.50 16.78 -5.98
N ASP A 88 32.03 15.55 -6.04
CA ASP A 88 33.48 15.31 -6.13
C ASP A 88 34.06 15.93 -7.41
N LEU A 89 33.37 15.78 -8.54
CA LEU A 89 33.76 16.38 -9.83
C LEU A 89 33.58 17.90 -9.86
N ALA A 90 32.64 18.45 -9.08
CA ALA A 90 32.44 19.89 -8.97
C ALA A 90 33.55 20.57 -8.15
N GLY A 91 34.34 19.80 -7.38
CA GLY A 91 35.40 20.31 -6.51
C GLY A 91 34.89 21.30 -5.45
N PRO A 92 35.75 21.78 -4.53
CA PRO A 92 35.41 22.99 -3.80
C PRO A 92 35.32 24.11 -4.84
N VAL A 93 34.11 24.65 -5.04
CA VAL A 93 33.98 26.00 -5.57
C VAL A 93 34.58 26.90 -4.49
N VAL A 94 35.91 27.04 -4.50
CA VAL A 94 36.63 28.06 -3.75
C VAL A 94 36.07 29.37 -4.28
N LYS A 95 35.09 29.90 -3.53
CA LYS A 95 34.64 31.26 -3.68
C LYS A 95 35.83 32.10 -3.21
N ALA A 96 36.69 32.48 -4.17
CA ALA A 96 37.73 33.48 -3.95
C ALA A 96 37.04 34.73 -3.40
N ALA A 97 37.23 34.98 -2.12
CA ALA A 97 36.80 36.16 -1.43
C ALA A 97 37.97 36.57 -0.53
N GLU A 98 38.96 37.20 -1.15
CA GLU A 98 39.62 38.43 -0.67
C GLU A 98 40.40 39.07 -1.82
#